data_AF-A0A973PL08-F1
#
_entry.id   AF-A0A973PL08-F1
#
_cell.length_a   1.000
_cell.length_b   1.000
_cell.length_c   1.000
_cell.angle_alpha   90.00
_cell.angle_beta   90.00
_cell.angle_gamma   90.00
#
_symmetry.space_group_name_H-M   'P 1'
#
loop_
_entity.id
_entity.type
_entity.pdbx_description
1 polymer ?
#
loop_
_entity_poly.entity_id
_entity_poly.type
_entity_poly.pdbx_seq_one_letter_code
_entity_poly.pdbx_strand_id
1 'polypeptide(L)'
;AGLERLPRAGGRPRVRAGDGNATLDHLPVRDLLASGYRDAADAMGRGLSPTWPQYGWGQLGVAIDHVLADRRMGVRDFRVLPLARTDHRAVFAELRLP
;
A
#
# COMPACT_ATOMS: atom_id res chain seq x y z
N ALA A 1 -6.53 14.78 -10.50
CA ALA A 1 -6.99 13.86 -9.45
C ALA A 1 -5.75 13.21 -8.86
N GLY A 2 -5.66 13.07 -7.54
CA GLY A 2 -4.44 12.58 -6.89
C GLY A 2 -4.71 12.15 -5.45
N LEU A 3 -3.67 11.62 -4.80
CA LEU A 3 -3.73 11.09 -3.43
C LEU A 3 -4.23 12.13 -2.41
N GLU A 4 -4.00 13.42 -2.65
CA GLU A 4 -4.42 14.53 -1.80
C GLU A 4 -5.94 14.69 -1.67
N ARG A 5 -6.71 14.17 -2.64
CA ARG A 5 -8.18 14.23 -2.65
C ARG A 5 -8.84 13.02 -1.99
N LEU A 6 -8.06 12.02 -1.60
CA LEU A 6 -8.60 10.83 -0.97
C LEU A 6 -9.12 11.17 0.44
N PRO A 7 -10.31 10.67 0.84
CA PRO A 7 -10.81 10.87 2.20
C PRO A 7 -9.78 10.41 3.26
N ARG A 8 -9.54 11.29 4.24
CA ARG A 8 -8.69 11.01 5.39
C ARG A 8 -9.26 9.85 6.24
N ALA A 9 -8.44 9.26 7.10
CA ALA A 9 -8.94 8.24 8.02
C ALA A 9 -9.84 8.89 9.10
N GLY A 10 -10.59 8.06 9.84
CA GLY A 10 -11.54 8.54 10.85
C GLY A 10 -13.00 8.25 10.49
N GLY A 11 -13.86 8.32 11.50
CA GLY A 11 -15.25 7.86 11.40
C GLY A 11 -15.32 6.34 11.28
N ARG A 12 -15.94 5.84 10.19
CA ARG A 12 -16.07 4.41 9.93
C ARG A 12 -14.72 3.79 9.53
N PRO A 13 -14.38 2.57 9.99
CA PRO A 13 -13.17 1.88 9.54
C PRO A 13 -13.10 1.81 8.02
N ARG A 14 -11.92 2.11 7.45
CA ARG A 14 -11.73 2.22 6.00
C ARG A 14 -10.43 1.56 5.55
N VAL A 15 -10.46 0.99 4.37
CA VAL A 15 -9.30 0.49 3.62
C VAL A 15 -9.21 1.26 2.30
N ARG A 16 -7.99 1.56 1.88
CA ARG A 16 -7.67 2.03 0.52
C ARG A 16 -6.69 1.05 -0.09
N ALA A 17 -6.97 0.60 -1.30
CA ALA A 17 -6.09 -0.31 -2.02
C ALA A 17 -5.98 0.15 -3.47
N GLY A 18 -4.76 0.19 -4.00
CA GLY A 18 -4.50 0.51 -5.41
C GLY A 18 -3.11 1.07 -5.65
N ASP A 19 -2.87 1.39 -6.91
CA ASP A 19 -1.66 2.08 -7.38
C ASP A 19 -1.70 3.56 -6.96
N GLY A 20 -0.75 3.95 -6.11
CA GLY A 20 -0.54 5.33 -5.69
C GLY A 20 0.46 6.08 -6.56
N ASN A 21 1.21 5.39 -7.41
CA ASN A 21 2.31 5.89 -8.24
C ASN A 21 3.34 6.72 -7.44
N ALA A 22 3.53 6.34 -6.17
CA ALA A 22 4.34 7.05 -5.19
C ALA A 22 4.76 6.08 -4.09
N THR A 23 6.01 6.11 -3.66
CA THR A 23 6.50 5.28 -2.54
C THR A 23 6.15 5.87 -1.18
N LEU A 24 6.39 5.13 -0.10
CA LEU A 24 6.20 5.59 1.30
C LEU A 24 6.93 6.90 1.63
N ASP A 25 8.01 7.22 0.91
CA ASP A 25 8.81 8.43 1.13
C ASP A 25 8.18 9.71 0.55
N HIS A 26 7.24 9.54 -0.39
CA HIS A 26 6.60 10.67 -1.08
C HIS A 26 5.58 11.36 -0.18
N LEU A 27 5.57 12.70 -0.22
CA LEU A 27 4.70 13.54 0.62
C LEU A 27 3.21 13.13 0.59
N PRO A 28 2.58 12.87 -0.56
CA PRO A 28 1.14 12.54 -0.58
C PRO A 28 0.80 11.23 0.16
N VAL A 29 1.70 10.24 0.12
CA VAL A 29 1.54 8.98 0.86
C VAL A 29 1.73 9.24 2.35
N ARG A 30 2.77 9.98 2.73
CA ARG A 30 3.04 10.37 4.13
C ARG A 30 1.87 11.16 4.74
N ASP A 31 1.24 12.03 3.98
CA ASP A 31 0.06 12.79 4.42
C ASP A 31 -1.15 11.89 4.68
N LEU A 32 -1.34 10.83 3.88
CA LEU A 32 -2.39 9.84 4.13
C LEU A 32 -2.08 9.04 5.40
N LEU A 33 -0.84 8.59 5.59
CA LEU A 33 -0.43 7.88 6.80
C LEU A 33 -0.61 8.76 8.06
N ALA A 34 -0.18 10.02 8.00
CA ALA A 34 -0.35 11.00 9.07
C ALA A 34 -1.83 11.26 9.40
N SER A 35 -2.73 11.10 8.42
CA SER A 35 -4.17 11.27 8.62
C SER A 35 -4.87 10.15 9.39
N GLY A 36 -4.14 9.09 9.78
CA GLY A 36 -4.66 7.98 10.57
C GLY A 36 -4.78 6.66 9.82
N TYR A 37 -4.15 6.55 8.64
CA TYR A 37 -3.90 5.27 7.98
C TYR A 37 -2.57 4.65 8.44
N ARG A 38 -2.39 3.38 8.12
CA ARG A 38 -1.11 2.68 8.12
C ARG A 38 -1.03 1.81 6.87
N ASP A 39 0.16 1.70 6.31
CA ASP A 39 0.40 0.82 5.16
C ASP A 39 0.59 -0.63 5.64
N ALA A 40 -0.05 -1.58 4.97
CA ALA A 40 0.02 -3.00 5.35
C ALA A 40 1.40 -3.63 5.12
N ALA A 41 2.14 -3.19 4.10
CA ALA A 41 3.50 -3.65 3.85
C ALA A 41 4.43 -3.14 4.94
N ASP A 42 4.37 -1.85 5.25
CA ASP A 42 5.17 -1.22 6.32
C ASP A 42 4.88 -1.87 7.69
N ALA A 43 3.60 -2.10 8.01
CA ALA A 43 3.21 -2.77 9.26
C ALA A 43 3.79 -4.19 9.42
N MET A 44 4.16 -4.85 8.32
CA MET A 44 4.80 -6.18 8.31
C MET A 44 6.32 -6.13 8.08
N GLY A 45 6.94 -4.94 8.06
CA GLY A 45 8.36 -4.78 7.75
C GLY A 45 8.72 -5.07 6.29
N ARG A 46 7.74 -4.93 5.40
CA ARG A 46 7.81 -5.24 3.95
C ARG A 46 7.64 -4.00 3.07
N GLY A 47 7.72 -2.80 3.61
CA GLY A 47 7.46 -1.53 2.91
C GLY A 47 8.31 -1.26 1.65
N LEU A 48 9.43 -1.96 1.49
CA LEU A 48 10.29 -1.88 0.30
C LEU A 48 10.07 -3.01 -0.71
N SER A 49 9.08 -3.89 -0.49
CA SER A 49 8.81 -5.02 -1.39
C SER A 49 8.33 -4.49 -2.74
N PRO A 50 9.09 -4.66 -3.83
CA PRO A 50 8.74 -4.02 -5.09
C PRO A 50 7.45 -4.59 -5.67
N THR A 51 6.53 -3.70 -6.04
CA THR A 51 5.26 -4.01 -6.71
C THR A 51 5.31 -3.70 -8.20
N TRP A 52 6.22 -2.84 -8.63
CA TRP A 52 6.47 -2.52 -10.04
C TRP A 52 7.98 -2.29 -10.31
N PRO A 53 8.49 -2.64 -11.50
CA PRO A 53 7.83 -3.41 -12.55
C PRO A 53 7.90 -4.92 -12.24
N GLN A 54 6.89 -5.67 -12.69
CA GLN A 54 6.88 -7.12 -12.62
C GLN A 54 7.84 -7.74 -13.64
N TYR A 55 7.93 -7.16 -14.83
CA TYR A 55 8.77 -7.62 -15.93
C TYR A 55 9.83 -6.57 -16.25
N GLY A 56 11.08 -7.01 -16.45
CA GLY A 56 12.23 -6.13 -16.66
C GLY A 56 12.96 -5.72 -15.38
N TRP A 57 14.11 -5.07 -15.55
CA TRP A 57 14.99 -4.44 -14.54
C TRP A 57 15.54 -5.28 -13.36
N GLY A 58 15.54 -6.61 -13.43
CA GLY A 58 16.32 -7.45 -12.49
C GLY A 58 15.90 -7.32 -11.02
N GLN A 59 16.83 -6.94 -10.13
CA GLN A 59 16.58 -6.73 -8.68
C GLN A 59 15.97 -5.34 -8.37
N LEU A 60 15.81 -4.48 -9.37
CA LEU A 60 15.37 -3.09 -9.20
C LEU A 60 13.85 -2.98 -9.33
N GLY A 61 13.22 -2.25 -8.43
CA GLY A 61 11.79 -1.93 -8.47
C GLY A 61 11.37 -1.06 -7.30
N VAL A 62 10.12 -0.59 -7.34
CA VAL A 62 9.54 0.32 -6.34
C VAL A 62 8.23 -0.23 -5.81
N ALA A 63 7.92 0.10 -4.56
CA ALA A 63 6.65 -0.21 -3.90
C ALA A 63 5.70 0.99 -4.09
N ILE A 64 4.83 0.90 -5.10
CA ILE A 64 3.87 1.97 -5.45
C ILE A 64 2.41 1.52 -5.34
N ASP A 65 2.18 0.22 -5.15
CA ASP A 65 0.86 -0.33 -4.88
C ASP A 65 0.68 -0.51 -3.37
N HIS A 66 -0.34 0.13 -2.81
CA HIS A 66 -0.52 0.23 -1.36
C HIS A 66 -1.82 -0.38 -0.90
N VAL A 67 -1.82 -0.96 0.30
CA VAL A 67 -3.03 -1.22 1.09
C VAL A 67 -2.93 -0.40 2.37
N LEU A 68 -3.62 0.74 2.38
CA LEU A 68 -3.70 1.64 3.53
C LEU A 68 -4.94 1.26 4.36
N ALA A 69 -4.72 0.77 5.57
CA ALA A 69 -5.78 0.44 6.51
C ALA A 69 -5.91 1.51 7.59
N ASP A 70 -7.13 1.76 8.06
CA ASP A 70 -7.34 2.54 9.29
C ASP A 70 -6.48 1.97 10.43
N ARG A 71 -5.80 2.82 11.20
CA ARG A 71 -4.85 2.39 12.24
C ARG A 71 -5.45 1.51 13.33
N ARG A 72 -6.78 1.50 13.48
CA ARG A 72 -7.51 0.63 14.41
C ARG A 72 -7.58 -0.82 13.93
N MET A 73 -7.45 -1.08 12.63
CA MET A 73 -7.42 -2.44 12.08
C MET A 73 -6.07 -3.09 12.35
N GLY A 74 -6.04 -4.40 12.63
CA GLY A 74 -4.83 -5.24 12.65
C GLY A 74 -4.41 -5.66 11.23
N VAL A 75 -3.12 -5.95 11.02
CA VAL A 75 -2.54 -6.47 9.77
C VAL A 75 -1.91 -7.78 10.20
N ARG A 76 -2.36 -8.88 9.62
CA ARG A 76 -1.95 -10.24 9.98
C ARG A 76 -0.93 -10.78 9.00
N ASP A 77 -1.03 -10.39 7.74
CA ASP A 77 -0.13 -10.82 6.69
C ASP A 77 -0.07 -9.79 5.56
N PHE A 78 1.04 -9.80 4.82
CA PHE A 78 1.25 -9.04 3.60
C PHE A 78 2.14 -9.83 2.64
N ARG A 79 1.71 -9.93 1.37
CA ARG A 79 2.47 -10.60 0.32
C ARG A 79 2.41 -9.82 -0.99
N VAL A 80 3.51 -9.87 -1.74
CA VAL A 80 3.56 -9.45 -3.14
C VAL A 80 3.65 -10.71 -3.99
N LEU A 81 2.73 -10.85 -4.93
CA LEU A 81 2.52 -12.07 -5.70
C LEU A 81 2.64 -11.79 -7.21
N PRO A 82 3.24 -12.70 -8.00
CA PRO A 82 3.21 -12.56 -9.45
C PRO A 82 1.77 -12.70 -9.97
N LEU A 83 1.39 -11.86 -10.94
CA LEU A 83 0.08 -11.90 -11.59
C LEU A 83 0.25 -11.80 -13.11
N ALA A 84 -0.21 -12.80 -13.85
CA ALA A 84 -0.03 -12.80 -15.31
C ALA A 84 -0.77 -11.64 -16.00
N ARG A 85 -0.19 -11.15 -17.11
CA ARG A 85 -0.76 -10.11 -18.00
C ARG A 85 -0.89 -8.71 -17.38
N THR A 86 0.00 -8.36 -16.46
CA THR A 86 0.16 -7.00 -15.92
C THR A 86 1.64 -6.72 -15.66
N ASP A 87 2.04 -5.46 -15.71
CA ASP A 87 3.35 -4.96 -15.31
C ASP A 87 3.46 -4.67 -13.80
N HIS A 88 2.38 -4.83 -13.03
CA HIS A 88 2.39 -4.79 -11.57
C HIS A 88 2.34 -6.20 -10.99
N ARG A 89 2.90 -6.36 -9.80
CA ARG A 89 2.72 -7.54 -8.95
C ARG A 89 1.49 -7.32 -8.07
N ALA A 90 0.69 -8.36 -7.87
CA ALA A 90 -0.46 -8.28 -7.00
C ALA A 90 -0.04 -8.07 -5.54
N VAL A 91 -0.75 -7.19 -4.84
CA VAL A 91 -0.59 -6.98 -3.40
C VAL A 91 -1.72 -7.68 -2.65
N PHE A 92 -1.35 -8.50 -1.67
CA PHE A 92 -2.26 -9.17 -0.75
C PHE A 92 -2.04 -8.66 0.66
N ALA A 93 -3.11 -8.36 1.39
CA ALA A 93 -3.07 -8.03 2.80
C ALA A 93 -4.21 -8.72 3.55
N GLU A 94 -3.91 -9.32 4.70
CA GLU A 94 -4.91 -9.85 5.62
C GLU A 94 -5.14 -8.87 6.76
N LEU A 95 -6.38 -8.38 6.91
CA LEU A 95 -6.74 -7.37 7.91
C LEU A 95 -7.68 -7.96 8.97
N ARG A 96 -7.42 -7.63 10.24
CA ARG A 96 -8.34 -7.88 11.35
C ARG A 96 -9.10 -6.60 11.66
N LEU A 97 -10.43 -6.62 11.61
CA LEU A 97 -11.24 -5.48 12.02
C LEU A 97 -11.15 -5.24 13.55
N PRO A 98 -11.48 -4.03 14.04
CA PRO A 98 -11.58 -3.74 15.47
C PRO A 98 -12.55 -4.68 16.19
#